data_AF-A0A392MDL3-F1
#
_entry.id   AF-A0A392MDL3-F1
#
_cell.length_a   1.000
_cell.length_b   1.000
_cell.length_c   1.000
_cell.angle_alpha   90.00
_cell.angle_beta   90.00
_cell.angle_gamma   90.00
#
_symmetry.space_group_name_H-M   'P 1'
#
loop_
_entity.id
_entity.type
_entity.pdbx_description
1 polymer ?
#
loop_
_entity_poly.entity_id
_entity_poly.type
_entity_poly.pdbx_seq_one_letter_code
_entity_poly.pdbx_strand_id
1 'polypeptide(L)'
;MSNSKTARVSDSSSPSSHASLKRVGTHNGSFHCDEALGCFMIRLTRKFFNAEIVRTRDPQVLEGLDAVLDVGGVYDPARDRYDHHQKGFEEVFGHGFSTKLSSAGLVYKFSSILQYEGEGNSGGHNFSSLNFGFPPMLVGFGGGEKTSSKYFTYIG
;
A
#
# COMPACT_ATOMS: atom_id res chain seq x y z
N MET A 1 -67.66 -6.60 18.69
CA MET A 1 -66.95 -6.64 17.39
C MET A 1 -66.08 -5.40 17.29
N SER A 2 -64.76 -5.53 17.47
CA SER A 2 -63.69 -4.73 16.82
C SER A 2 -62.38 -4.95 17.57
N ASN A 3 -61.54 -5.85 17.02
CA ASN A 3 -60.14 -6.07 17.41
C ASN A 3 -59.30 -4.84 17.01
N SER A 4 -58.26 -4.52 17.78
CA SER A 4 -57.15 -3.71 17.27
C SER A 4 -55.82 -4.21 17.81
N LYS A 5 -54.99 -4.59 16.83
CA LYS A 5 -53.72 -5.31 16.88
C LYS A 5 -52.64 -4.59 17.69
N THR A 6 -51.91 -5.38 18.46
CA THR A 6 -50.59 -5.11 19.02
C THR A 6 -49.61 -4.73 17.91
N ALA A 7 -49.05 -3.52 17.95
CA ALA A 7 -47.88 -3.15 17.14
C ALA A 7 -46.61 -3.49 17.95
N ARG A 8 -45.87 -4.50 17.50
CA ARG A 8 -44.53 -4.78 17.99
C ARG A 8 -43.60 -3.80 17.29
N VAL A 9 -43.02 -2.87 18.03
CA VAL A 9 -41.95 -2.01 17.54
C VAL A 9 -40.70 -2.87 17.37
N SER A 10 -40.31 -3.08 16.11
CA SER A 10 -39.06 -3.75 15.76
C SER A 10 -37.95 -2.71 15.82
N ASP A 11 -37.25 -2.61 16.95
CA ASP A 11 -35.97 -1.93 17.01
C ASP A 11 -34.92 -2.85 16.36
N SER A 12 -34.52 -2.51 15.14
CA SER A 12 -33.41 -3.15 14.44
C SER A 12 -32.33 -2.13 14.14
N SER A 13 -31.74 -1.57 15.18
CA SER A 13 -30.48 -0.82 15.10
C SER A 13 -29.29 -1.78 15.17
N SER A 14 -29.08 -2.56 14.12
CA SER A 14 -27.82 -3.30 13.93
C SER A 14 -26.71 -2.30 13.59
N PRO A 15 -25.60 -2.22 14.35
CA PRO A 15 -24.46 -1.41 13.92
C PRO A 15 -23.73 -2.19 12.83
N SER A 16 -24.04 -1.93 11.56
CA SER A 16 -23.17 -2.31 10.46
C SER A 16 -21.97 -1.37 10.43
N SER A 17 -21.01 -1.57 11.35
CA SER A 17 -19.68 -0.99 11.19
C SER A 17 -18.93 -1.73 10.08
N HIS A 18 -19.42 -1.63 8.84
CA HIS A 18 -18.56 -1.78 7.68
C HIS A 18 -17.66 -0.55 7.70
N ALA A 19 -16.49 -0.67 8.32
CA ALA A 19 -15.41 0.25 8.04
C ALA A 19 -15.29 0.33 6.52
N SER A 20 -15.52 1.51 5.95
CA SER A 20 -15.47 1.72 4.51
C SER A 20 -14.15 1.16 3.99
N LEU A 21 -14.21 0.29 2.99
CA LEU A 21 -13.00 -0.24 2.35
C LEU A 21 -12.13 0.93 1.90
N LYS A 22 -10.84 0.87 2.25
CA LYS A 22 -9.86 1.86 1.82
C LYS A 22 -9.76 1.85 0.29
N ARG A 23 -9.43 2.98 -0.31
CA ARG A 23 -9.38 3.17 -1.76
C ARG A 23 -8.01 3.65 -2.17
N VAL A 24 -7.43 2.98 -3.16
CA VAL A 24 -6.08 3.25 -3.67
C VAL A 24 -6.19 3.65 -5.14
N GLY A 25 -5.69 4.84 -5.46
CA GLY A 25 -5.67 5.39 -6.81
C GLY A 25 -4.45 4.97 -7.60
N THR A 26 -4.64 4.75 -8.90
CA THR A 26 -3.55 4.60 -9.87
C THR A 26 -3.98 5.04 -11.26
N HIS A 27 -3.05 5.19 -12.20
CA HIS A 27 -3.39 5.68 -13.53
C HIS A 27 -4.29 4.72 -14.31
N ASN A 28 -5.09 5.26 -15.22
CA ASN A 28 -5.99 4.49 -16.11
C ASN A 28 -5.38 4.17 -17.48
N GLY A 29 -4.06 4.20 -17.62
CA GLY A 29 -3.34 3.88 -18.87
C GLY A 29 -3.15 2.38 -19.09
N SER A 30 -2.20 2.03 -19.96
CA SER A 30 -1.66 0.68 -20.10
C SER A 30 -1.19 0.16 -18.74
N PHE A 31 -1.33 -1.13 -18.48
CA PHE A 31 -0.82 -1.71 -17.25
C PHE A 31 0.71 -1.75 -17.26
N HIS A 32 1.33 -0.98 -16.39
CA HIS A 32 2.75 -1.10 -16.11
C HIS A 32 2.99 -2.12 -15.01
N CYS A 33 4.12 -2.81 -15.06
CA CYS A 33 4.40 -3.92 -14.15
C CYS A 33 4.62 -3.42 -12.71
N ASP A 34 5.27 -2.28 -12.56
CA ASP A 34 5.52 -1.64 -11.27
C ASP A 34 4.22 -1.10 -10.64
N GLU A 35 3.33 -0.49 -11.43
CA GLU A 35 2.00 -0.05 -11.00
C GLU A 35 1.19 -1.22 -10.41
N ALA A 36 1.12 -2.33 -11.16
CA ALA A 36 0.40 -3.52 -10.74
C ALA A 36 1.01 -4.17 -9.49
N LEU A 37 2.35 -4.24 -9.42
CA LEU A 37 3.07 -4.77 -8.27
C LEU A 37 2.87 -3.90 -7.02
N GLY A 38 2.96 -2.57 -7.16
CA GLY A 38 2.69 -1.63 -6.07
C GLY A 38 1.27 -1.75 -5.52
N CYS A 39 0.27 -1.85 -6.40
CA CYS A 39 -1.13 -2.07 -6.02
C CYS A 39 -1.34 -3.41 -5.30
N PHE A 40 -0.65 -4.47 -5.73
CA PHE A 40 -0.70 -5.75 -5.03
C PHE A 40 -0.08 -5.66 -3.63
N MET A 41 1.12 -5.10 -3.52
CA MET A 41 1.86 -5.01 -2.27
C MET A 41 1.16 -4.15 -1.23
N ILE A 42 0.66 -2.97 -1.62
CA ILE A 42 -0.01 -2.07 -0.68
C ILE A 42 -1.28 -2.74 -0.10
N ARG A 43 -2.01 -3.53 -0.89
CA ARG A 43 -3.19 -4.28 -0.44
C ARG A 43 -2.88 -5.42 0.54
N LEU A 44 -1.63 -5.81 0.67
CA LEU A 44 -1.18 -6.75 1.69
C LEU A 44 -0.85 -6.07 3.01
N THR A 45 -0.66 -4.75 3.02
CA THR A 45 -0.39 -4.01 4.26
C THR A 45 -1.62 -4.02 5.17
N ARG A 46 -1.42 -3.86 6.48
CA ARG A 46 -2.55 -3.74 7.42
C ARG A 46 -3.43 -2.52 7.13
N LYS A 47 -2.81 -1.41 6.73
CA LYS A 47 -3.48 -0.12 6.52
C LYS A 47 -4.42 -0.14 5.32
N PHE A 48 -4.05 -0.88 4.27
CA PHE A 48 -4.80 -0.95 3.01
C PHE A 48 -5.27 -2.38 2.70
N PHE A 49 -5.43 -3.22 3.73
CA PHE A 49 -5.82 -4.60 3.54
C PHE A 49 -7.13 -4.69 2.74
N ASN A 50 -7.06 -5.39 1.61
CA ASN A 50 -8.19 -5.53 0.69
C ASN A 50 -8.78 -4.20 0.17
N ALA A 51 -7.96 -3.15 0.06
CA ALA A 51 -8.39 -1.87 -0.50
C ALA A 51 -8.92 -2.03 -1.95
N GLU A 52 -9.88 -1.18 -2.30
CA GLU A 52 -10.40 -1.01 -3.66
C GLU A 52 -9.36 -0.29 -4.52
N ILE A 53 -9.08 -0.81 -5.73
CA ILE A 53 -8.20 -0.15 -6.70
C ILE A 53 -9.05 0.71 -7.63
N VAL A 54 -8.77 2.01 -7.65
CA VAL A 54 -9.43 3.02 -8.48
C VAL A 54 -8.46 3.46 -9.59
N ARG A 55 -8.75 3.11 -10.84
CA ARG A 55 -7.95 3.52 -12.00
C ARG A 55 -8.46 4.85 -12.56
N THR A 56 -7.72 5.94 -12.38
CA THR A 56 -8.07 7.28 -12.85
C THR A 56 -6.85 8.20 -12.96
N ARG A 57 -6.95 9.25 -13.77
CA ARG A 57 -6.01 10.38 -13.79
C ARG A 57 -6.64 11.70 -13.33
N ASP A 58 -7.92 11.67 -12.97
CA ASP A 58 -8.65 12.86 -12.54
C ASP A 58 -8.13 13.33 -11.17
N PRO A 59 -7.49 14.52 -11.08
CA PRO A 59 -6.95 15.03 -9.83
C PRO A 59 -8.00 15.18 -8.74
N GLN A 60 -9.25 15.50 -9.09
CA GLN A 60 -10.34 15.66 -8.11
C GLN A 60 -10.73 14.33 -7.47
N VAL A 61 -10.69 13.25 -8.25
CA VAL A 61 -10.92 11.90 -7.72
C VAL A 61 -9.74 11.49 -6.84
N LEU A 62 -8.50 11.70 -7.32
CA LEU A 62 -7.27 11.30 -6.62
C LEU A 62 -7.11 11.98 -5.25
N GLU A 63 -7.56 13.23 -5.11
CA GLU A 63 -7.49 13.96 -3.84
C GLU A 63 -8.29 13.27 -2.72
N GLY A 64 -9.42 12.64 -3.07
CA GLY A 64 -10.28 11.92 -2.12
C GLY A 64 -9.89 10.48 -1.82
N LEU A 65 -8.79 9.96 -2.39
CA LEU A 65 -8.36 8.57 -2.17
C LEU A 65 -7.39 8.44 -1.00
N ASP A 66 -7.40 7.27 -0.35
CA ASP A 66 -6.58 7.02 0.84
C ASP A 66 -5.09 6.89 0.48
N ALA A 67 -4.75 6.31 -0.67
CA ALA A 67 -3.41 6.28 -1.23
C ALA A 67 -3.44 6.50 -2.75
N VAL A 68 -2.33 6.94 -3.33
CA VAL A 68 -2.18 7.11 -4.78
C VAL A 68 -0.80 6.64 -5.22
N LEU A 69 -0.75 5.80 -6.24
CA LEU A 69 0.47 5.21 -6.79
C LEU A 69 0.57 5.54 -8.28
N ASP A 70 1.78 5.85 -8.74
CA ASP A 70 2.08 5.98 -10.18
C ASP A 70 1.29 7.05 -10.95
N VAL A 71 0.64 7.96 -10.22
CA VAL A 71 -0.18 9.03 -10.80
C VAL A 71 -0.28 10.22 -9.85
N GLY A 72 -0.55 11.40 -10.41
CA GLY A 72 -0.79 12.64 -9.67
C GLY A 72 0.46 13.51 -9.50
N GLY A 73 1.65 13.03 -9.88
CA GLY A 73 2.89 13.78 -9.86
C GLY A 73 3.38 14.13 -8.46
N VAL A 74 2.97 13.38 -7.43
CA VAL A 74 3.32 13.67 -6.03
C VAL A 74 3.98 12.46 -5.35
N TYR A 75 5.15 12.69 -4.77
CA TYR A 75 5.78 11.81 -3.81
C TYR A 75 5.65 12.42 -2.40
N ASP A 76 4.85 11.80 -1.55
CA ASP A 76 4.65 12.18 -0.15
C ASP A 76 4.29 10.92 0.66
N PRO A 77 5.27 10.28 1.33
CA PRO A 77 5.02 9.06 2.08
C PRO A 77 4.15 9.29 3.32
N ALA A 78 4.07 10.51 3.86
CA ALA A 78 3.18 10.83 4.98
C ALA A 78 1.71 10.83 4.56
N ARG A 79 1.42 11.05 3.27
CA ARG A 79 0.08 11.05 2.67
C ARG A 79 -0.18 9.83 1.77
N ASP A 80 0.69 8.81 1.82
CA ASP A 80 0.63 7.61 0.98
C ASP A 80 0.54 7.95 -0.53
N ARG A 81 1.36 8.92 -0.97
CA ARG A 81 1.49 9.31 -2.37
C ARG A 81 2.83 8.82 -2.88
N TYR A 82 2.79 7.86 -3.81
CA TYR A 82 3.95 7.10 -4.29
C TYR A 82 4.03 7.19 -5.82
N ASP A 83 4.20 8.40 -6.33
CA ASP A 83 4.49 8.65 -7.75
C ASP A 83 5.98 8.99 -7.92
N HIS A 84 6.61 8.52 -8.99
CA HIS A 84 8.03 8.73 -9.31
C HIS A 84 8.25 9.55 -10.60
N HIS A 85 7.19 10.00 -11.27
CA HIS A 85 7.26 10.70 -12.56
C HIS A 85 7.79 12.15 -12.48
N GLN A 86 8.10 12.66 -11.28
CA GLN A 86 8.51 14.05 -11.12
C GLN A 86 9.91 14.28 -11.69
N LYS A 87 10.08 15.44 -12.34
CA LYS A 87 11.40 15.90 -12.74
C LYS A 87 12.26 16.11 -11.49
N GLY A 88 13.43 15.49 -11.46
CA GLY A 88 14.32 15.56 -10.30
C GLY A 88 13.95 14.60 -9.16
N PHE A 89 13.07 13.62 -9.39
CA PHE A 89 12.90 12.53 -8.43
C PHE A 89 14.22 11.74 -8.31
N GLU A 90 14.74 11.60 -7.09
CA GLU A 90 16.06 11.01 -6.80
C GLU A 90 16.02 9.98 -5.66
N GLU A 91 14.83 9.56 -5.23
CA GLU A 91 14.71 8.61 -4.13
C GLU A 91 15.30 7.25 -4.53
N VAL A 92 16.16 6.72 -3.66
CA VAL A 92 16.85 5.43 -3.80
C VAL A 92 16.71 4.63 -2.50
N PHE A 93 17.04 3.33 -2.52
CA PHE A 93 17.06 2.53 -1.29
C PHE A 93 18.17 2.93 -0.30
N GLY A 94 19.22 3.63 -0.76
CA GLY A 94 20.41 3.93 0.06
C GLY A 94 21.41 2.77 0.03
N HIS A 95 22.34 2.69 0.99
CA HIS A 95 23.24 1.53 1.18
C HIS A 95 24.04 1.06 -0.05
N GLY A 96 24.47 2.01 -0.90
CA GLY A 96 25.22 1.71 -2.13
C GLY A 96 24.35 1.52 -3.38
N PHE A 97 23.02 1.54 -3.25
CA PHE A 97 22.11 1.58 -4.39
C PHE A 97 21.97 3.01 -4.93
N SER A 98 22.20 3.19 -6.24
CA SER A 98 22.02 4.46 -6.96
C SER A 98 20.82 4.48 -7.89
N THR A 99 20.12 3.35 -8.05
CA THR A 99 18.96 3.26 -8.94
C THR A 99 17.73 3.86 -8.28
N LYS A 100 17.04 4.73 -9.01
CA LYS A 100 15.81 5.40 -8.58
C LYS A 100 14.68 4.40 -8.39
N LEU A 101 13.85 4.64 -7.36
CA LEU A 101 12.70 3.81 -7.02
C LEU A 101 11.57 3.99 -8.05
N SER A 102 10.91 2.88 -8.39
CA SER A 102 9.59 2.93 -9.05
C SER A 102 8.48 3.10 -8.01
N SER A 103 7.22 3.23 -8.47
CA SER A 103 6.05 3.24 -7.59
C SER A 103 5.99 2.00 -6.67
N ALA A 104 6.31 0.81 -7.19
CA ALA A 104 6.44 -0.40 -6.37
C ALA A 104 7.58 -0.32 -5.34
N GLY A 105 8.73 0.24 -5.72
CA GLY A 105 9.86 0.43 -4.82
C GLY A 105 9.55 1.40 -3.68
N LEU A 106 8.81 2.47 -3.97
CA LEU A 106 8.31 3.41 -2.97
C LEU A 106 7.35 2.74 -1.97
N VAL A 107 6.37 1.97 -2.47
CA VAL A 107 5.47 1.18 -1.61
C VAL A 107 6.26 0.22 -0.72
N TYR A 108 7.23 -0.49 -1.28
CA TYR A 108 8.07 -1.43 -0.53
C TYR A 108 8.85 -0.73 0.59
N LYS A 109 9.47 0.42 0.28
CA LYS A 109 10.26 1.19 1.24
C LYS A 109 9.42 1.75 2.39
N PHE A 110 8.24 2.30 2.10
CA PHE A 110 7.50 3.13 3.06
C PHE A 110 6.27 2.47 3.67
N SER A 111 5.69 1.43 3.06
CA SER A 111 4.44 0.82 3.56
C SER A 111 4.63 -0.17 4.72
N SER A 112 5.61 0.07 5.58
CA SER A 112 6.00 -0.80 6.71
C SER A 112 6.45 -2.22 6.31
N ILE A 113 6.64 -2.50 5.02
CA ILE A 113 7.22 -3.78 4.56
C ILE A 113 8.71 -3.87 4.93
N LEU A 114 9.38 -2.72 5.05
CA LEU A 114 10.81 -2.63 5.43
C LEU A 114 11.07 -1.94 6.79
N GLN A 115 10.06 -1.45 7.51
CA GLN A 115 10.29 -0.80 8.81
C GLN A 115 10.53 -1.86 9.90
N TYR A 116 11.76 -2.37 9.97
CA TYR A 116 12.33 -3.04 11.13
C TYR A 116 13.59 -2.24 11.52
N GLU A 117 13.39 -1.16 12.28
CA GLU A 117 14.46 -0.53 13.06
C GLU A 117 14.21 -0.93 14.51
N GLY A 118 15.19 -1.57 15.14
CA GLY A 118 15.04 -2.21 16.43
C GLY A 118 14.82 -1.24 17.57
N GLU A 119 13.85 -1.55 18.43
CA GLU A 119 13.84 -1.10 19.81
C GLU A 119 13.77 -2.33 20.73
N GLY A 120 14.80 -2.51 21.54
CA GLY A 120 14.76 -3.48 22.63
C GLY A 120 13.86 -2.95 23.75
N ASN A 121 12.78 -3.65 24.05
CA ASN A 121 12.31 -3.78 25.43
C ASN A 121 11.40 -5.00 25.61
N SER A 122 11.60 -5.68 26.74
CA SER A 122 10.91 -6.89 27.20
C SER A 122 9.41 -6.70 27.38
N GLY A 123 8.61 -7.47 26.65
CA GLY A 123 7.15 -7.56 26.86
C GLY A 123 6.46 -8.35 25.75
N GLY A 124 6.20 -9.63 25.99
CA GLY A 124 5.70 -10.56 24.98
C GLY A 124 4.32 -10.21 24.43
N HIS A 125 4.29 -9.76 23.18
CA HIS A 125 3.20 -10.06 22.24
C HIS A 125 3.82 -10.72 21.01
N ASN A 126 3.59 -12.03 20.88
CA ASN A 126 4.07 -12.84 19.76
C ASN A 126 3.39 -12.37 18.47
N PHE A 127 4.07 -11.53 17.69
CA PHE A 127 3.72 -11.26 16.30
C PHE A 127 4.50 -12.17 15.34
N SER A 128 4.54 -13.46 15.65
CA SER A 128 5.17 -14.51 14.84
C SER A 128 4.25 -15.08 13.75
N SER A 129 3.20 -14.34 13.34
CA SER A 129 2.17 -14.90 12.43
C SER A 129 1.67 -13.97 11.32
N LEU A 130 2.39 -12.89 10.99
CA LEU A 130 2.23 -12.26 9.67
C LEU A 130 3.46 -12.60 8.84
N ASN A 131 3.50 -13.88 8.45
CA ASN A 131 4.31 -14.34 7.35
C ASN A 131 3.69 -13.74 6.08
N PHE A 132 4.10 -12.53 5.68
CA PHE A 132 3.56 -11.84 4.49
C PHE A 132 3.90 -12.56 3.17
N GLY A 133 4.42 -13.78 3.21
CA GLY A 133 4.67 -14.63 2.03
C GLY A 133 5.76 -14.11 1.09
N PHE A 134 6.26 -12.89 1.31
CA PHE A 134 7.52 -12.46 0.75
C PHE A 134 8.62 -12.97 1.68
N PRO A 135 9.42 -13.97 1.28
CA PRO A 135 10.69 -14.19 1.97
C PRO A 135 11.42 -12.84 2.01
N PRO A 136 12.26 -12.56 3.03
CA PRO A 136 13.34 -11.61 2.83
C PRO A 136 14.04 -12.11 1.57
N MET A 137 13.78 -11.47 0.42
CA MET A 137 14.44 -11.79 -0.83
C MET A 137 15.89 -11.55 -0.52
N LEU A 138 16.60 -12.66 -0.35
CA LEU A 138 17.93 -12.74 0.22
C LEU A 138 18.75 -11.56 -0.33
N VAL A 139 19.00 -10.55 0.50
CA VAL A 139 20.14 -9.67 0.28
C VAL A 139 21.32 -10.58 0.61
N GLY A 140 21.71 -11.38 -0.38
CA GLY A 140 22.76 -12.37 -0.24
C GLY A 140 24.06 -11.65 0.07
N PHE A 141 24.44 -11.63 1.36
CA PHE A 141 25.83 -11.46 1.75
C PHE A 141 26.57 -12.72 1.29
N GLY A 142 27.03 -12.72 0.06
CA GLY A 142 27.76 -13.85 -0.52
C GLY A 142 27.87 -13.76 -2.02
N GLY A 143 28.89 -13.05 -2.50
CA GLY A 143 29.50 -13.22 -3.83
C GLY A 143 28.55 -13.17 -5.04
N GLY A 144 28.42 -11.97 -5.64
CA GLY A 144 27.77 -11.78 -6.94
C GLY A 144 26.64 -10.75 -6.89
N GLU A 145 26.99 -9.48 -6.71
CA GLU A 145 26.06 -8.35 -6.70
C GLU A 145 25.21 -8.27 -7.99
N LYS A 146 23.97 -7.76 -7.86
CA LYS A 146 23.10 -7.13 -8.89
C LYS A 146 21.82 -7.85 -9.38
N THR A 147 21.14 -8.68 -8.60
CA THR A 147 19.88 -9.33 -9.08
C THR A 147 18.58 -8.89 -8.42
N SER A 148 18.55 -8.49 -7.14
CA SER A 148 17.27 -8.20 -6.46
C SER A 148 16.79 -6.73 -6.57
N SER A 149 17.69 -5.77 -6.78
CA SER A 149 17.32 -4.34 -6.93
C SER A 149 16.41 -4.10 -8.14
N LYS A 150 16.56 -4.87 -9.22
CA LYS A 150 15.89 -4.60 -10.51
C LYS A 150 14.36 -4.67 -10.48
N TYR A 151 13.76 -5.37 -9.51
CA TYR A 151 12.30 -5.52 -9.43
C TYR A 151 11.60 -4.31 -8.79
N PHE A 152 12.34 -3.53 -7.99
CA PHE A 152 11.82 -2.37 -7.26
C PHE A 152 12.45 -1.05 -7.71
N THR A 153 13.43 -1.14 -8.59
CA THR A 153 14.11 0.01 -9.19
C THR A 153 13.96 -0.05 -10.69
N TYR A 154 13.31 0.96 -11.26
CA TYR A 154 13.05 1.21 -12.68
C TYR A 154 12.54 0.02 -13.50
N ILE A 155 11.22 -0.04 -13.70
CA ILE A 155 10.59 -0.74 -14.82
C ILE A 155 9.43 0.11 -15.34
N GLY A 156 9.77 1.01 -16.28
CA GLY A 156 8.86 1.92 -16.99
C GLY A 156 9.42 3.33 -17.10
#